data_AF-A0AA48HYQ2-F1
#
_entry.id   AF-A0AA48HYQ2-F1
#
_cell.length_a   1.000
_cell.length_b   1.000
_cell.length_c   1.000
_cell.angle_alpha   90.00
_cell.angle_beta   90.00
_cell.angle_gamma   90.00
#
_symmetry.space_group_name_H-M   'P 1'
#
loop_
_entity.id
_entity.type
_entity.pdbx_description
1 polymer ?
#
loop_
_entity_poly.entity_id
_entity_poly.type
_entity_poly.pdbx_seq_one_letter_code
_entity_poly.pdbx_strand_id
1 'polypeptide(L)'
;MIIKQNLELIEIKRNDKNTNADLIFLDLETNKTYSVHMNRQKWNKKTEKFEDDEEKATKVDNLLTQELGVTFENLETAIGETHDIYVYEDKERPFNSLFEVNEVSKPDELFFKKYRGGIETTIDEIEDTGDRIRIIFKVENTRYYSSITIDKDKLRYGDWINSRNQFLPNALLEKKAYQNFQKIFNLPFERKDELINHKIKIYPAQAGKNYYLEFEYIGE
;
A
#
# COMPACT_ATOMS: atom_id res chain seq x y z
N MET A 1 -7.67 -6.30 9.20
CA MET A 1 -8.52 -6.64 8.05
C MET A 1 -9.49 -7.72 8.47
N ILE A 2 -10.76 -7.56 8.12
CA ILE A 2 -11.83 -8.57 8.32
C ILE A 2 -12.42 -8.86 6.95
N ILE A 3 -12.68 -10.13 6.63
CA ILE A 3 -13.39 -10.51 5.40
C ILE A 3 -14.86 -10.69 5.73
N LYS A 4 -15.72 -9.98 5.00
CA LYS A 4 -17.17 -10.06 5.09
C LYS A 4 -17.70 -10.85 3.91
N GLN A 5 -18.30 -12.01 4.17
CA GLN A 5 -18.63 -12.96 3.12
C GLN A 5 -20.02 -12.75 2.54
N ASN A 6 -20.16 -12.98 1.24
CA ASN A 6 -21.45 -12.99 0.52
C ASN A 6 -22.32 -11.74 0.71
N LEU A 7 -21.74 -10.54 0.64
CA LEU A 7 -22.52 -9.30 0.70
C LEU A 7 -23.12 -9.00 -0.68
N GLU A 8 -24.39 -8.60 -0.71
CA GLU A 8 -25.11 -8.32 -1.96
C GLU A 8 -24.84 -6.88 -2.44
N LEU A 9 -24.42 -6.70 -3.69
CA LEU A 9 -24.31 -5.37 -4.30
C LEU A 9 -25.72 -4.81 -4.54
N ILE A 10 -26.13 -3.82 -3.76
CA ILE A 10 -27.50 -3.28 -3.81
C ILE A 10 -27.62 -1.93 -4.51
N GLU A 11 -26.52 -1.16 -4.63
CA GLU A 11 -26.56 0.18 -5.17
C GLU A 11 -25.17 0.58 -5.72
N ILE A 12 -25.16 1.35 -6.81
CA ILE A 12 -23.98 2.01 -7.36
C ILE A 12 -24.22 3.51 -7.41
N LYS A 13 -23.30 4.30 -6.85
CA LYS A 13 -23.34 5.76 -6.90
C LYS A 13 -22.18 6.29 -7.70
N ARG A 14 -22.46 6.98 -8.80
CA ARG A 14 -21.45 7.65 -9.64
C ARG A 14 -21.41 9.14 -9.32
N ASN A 15 -20.26 9.78 -9.53
CA ASN A 15 -20.26 11.24 -9.62
C ASN A 15 -20.84 11.71 -10.96
N ASP A 16 -21.16 13.01 -11.05
CA ASP A 16 -21.72 13.65 -12.24
C ASP A 16 -20.86 13.50 -13.50
N LYS A 17 -19.56 13.23 -13.34
CA LYS A 17 -18.60 13.08 -14.44
C LYS A 17 -18.36 11.63 -14.85
N ASN A 18 -18.98 10.67 -14.17
CA ASN A 18 -18.76 9.25 -14.37
C ASN A 18 -17.27 8.83 -14.27
N THR A 19 -16.50 9.47 -13.39
CA THR A 19 -15.07 9.20 -13.20
C THR A 19 -14.78 8.41 -11.93
N ASN A 20 -15.75 8.32 -11.03
CA ASN A 20 -15.70 7.49 -9.84
C ASN A 20 -17.06 6.87 -9.53
N ALA A 21 -17.03 5.75 -8.81
CA ALA A 21 -18.20 5.00 -8.41
C ALA A 21 -18.01 4.43 -7.00
N ASP A 22 -19.05 4.51 -6.18
CA ASP A 22 -19.17 3.80 -4.91
C ASP A 22 -20.10 2.60 -5.12
N LEU A 23 -19.57 1.39 -4.91
CA LEU A 23 -20.32 0.14 -4.94
C LEU A 23 -20.75 -0.18 -3.52
N ILE A 24 -22.06 -0.27 -3.27
CA ILE A 24 -22.64 -0.42 -1.93
C ILE A 24 -23.13 -1.85 -1.76
N PHE A 25 -22.49 -2.55 -0.85
CA PHE A 25 -22.75 -3.95 -0.53
C PHE A 25 -23.53 -4.08 0.79
N LEU A 26 -24.56 -4.92 0.84
CA LEU A 26 -25.39 -5.17 2.01
C LEU A 26 -25.05 -6.52 2.64
N ASP A 27 -24.72 -6.49 3.93
CA ASP A 27 -24.67 -7.68 4.78
C ASP A 27 -26.09 -7.96 5.29
N LEU A 28 -26.76 -8.96 4.71
CA LEU A 28 -28.15 -9.31 5.03
C LEU A 28 -28.33 -9.80 6.47
N GLU A 29 -27.29 -10.37 7.10
CA GLU A 29 -27.36 -10.86 8.47
C GLU A 29 -27.33 -9.71 9.47
N THR A 30 -26.47 -8.72 9.23
CA THR A 30 -26.30 -7.59 10.15
C THR A 30 -27.07 -6.33 9.74
N ASN A 31 -27.66 -6.33 8.55
CA ASN A 31 -28.33 -5.20 7.91
C ASN A 31 -27.45 -3.94 7.85
N LYS A 32 -26.15 -4.13 7.59
CA LYS A 32 -25.14 -3.08 7.47
C LYS A 32 -24.63 -2.99 6.04
N THR A 33 -24.30 -1.77 5.60
CA THR A 33 -23.72 -1.55 4.29
C THR A 33 -22.22 -1.30 4.33
N TYR A 34 -21.54 -1.72 3.27
CA TYR A 34 -20.11 -1.58 3.05
C TYR A 34 -19.89 -0.96 1.68
N SER A 35 -19.21 0.19 1.62
CA SER A 35 -18.96 0.90 0.37
C SER A 35 -17.54 0.65 -0.12
N VAL A 36 -17.39 0.23 -1.38
CA VAL A 36 -16.11 0.11 -2.08
C VAL A 36 -15.99 1.25 -3.10
N HIS A 37 -14.96 2.07 -2.98
CA HIS A 37 -14.74 3.23 -3.84
C HIS A 37 -13.81 2.92 -5.02
N MET A 38 -14.29 3.16 -6.24
CA MET A 38 -13.53 3.02 -7.48
C MET A 38 -13.30 4.40 -8.10
N ASN A 39 -12.03 4.77 -8.32
CA ASN A 39 -11.65 6.07 -8.88
C ASN A 39 -10.68 5.90 -10.05
N ARG A 40 -11.13 6.29 -11.25
CA ARG A 40 -10.36 6.20 -12.50
C ARG A 40 -9.37 7.34 -12.68
N GLN A 41 -9.46 8.39 -11.86
CA GLN A 41 -8.62 9.59 -11.96
C GLN A 41 -7.49 9.58 -10.96
N LYS A 42 -6.37 10.20 -11.31
CA LYS A 42 -5.22 10.37 -10.43
C LYS A 42 -5.27 11.73 -9.77
N TRP A 43 -4.94 11.78 -8.49
CA TRP A 43 -4.79 13.05 -7.79
C TRP A 43 -3.51 13.76 -8.26
N ASN A 44 -3.66 14.89 -8.94
CA ASN A 44 -2.55 15.75 -9.29
C ASN A 44 -2.31 16.75 -8.15
N LYS A 45 -1.19 16.55 -7.43
CA LYS A 45 -0.79 17.42 -6.31
C LYS A 45 -0.48 18.86 -6.72
N LYS A 46 -0.16 19.12 -7.99
CA LYS A 46 0.15 20.47 -8.50
C LYS A 46 -1.12 21.29 -8.69
N THR A 47 -2.15 20.68 -9.25
CA THR A 47 -3.43 21.34 -9.53
C THR A 47 -4.43 21.16 -8.40
N GLU A 48 -4.10 20.32 -7.41
CA GLU A 48 -4.98 19.90 -6.31
C GLU A 48 -6.33 19.41 -6.83
N LYS A 49 -6.29 18.68 -7.95
CA LYS A 49 -7.46 18.17 -8.65
C LYS A 49 -7.21 16.73 -9.10
N PHE A 50 -8.31 16.01 -9.24
CA PHE A 50 -8.31 14.75 -9.96
C PHE A 50 -8.25 15.02 -11.46
N GLU A 51 -7.30 14.38 -12.14
CA GLU A 51 -7.08 14.46 -13.57
C GLU A 51 -7.21 13.06 -14.18
N ASP A 52 -7.65 13.01 -15.43
CA ASP A 52 -7.79 11.75 -16.16
C ASP A 52 -6.43 11.10 -16.36
N ASP A 53 -6.37 9.79 -16.10
CA ASP A 53 -5.14 8.99 -16.15
C ASP A 53 -5.51 7.63 -16.77
N GLU A 54 -5.11 7.42 -18.04
CA GLU A 54 -5.45 6.20 -18.80
C GLU A 54 -4.95 4.93 -18.12
N GLU A 55 -3.77 4.97 -17.50
CA GLU A 55 -3.20 3.83 -16.81
C GLU A 55 -4.06 3.44 -15.61
N LYS A 56 -4.49 4.43 -14.83
CA LYS A 56 -5.38 4.21 -13.68
C LYS A 56 -6.78 3.77 -14.10
N ALA A 57 -7.34 4.37 -15.16
CA ALA A 57 -8.62 3.95 -15.71
C ALA A 57 -8.56 2.47 -16.14
N THR A 58 -7.51 2.08 -16.87
CA THR A 58 -7.30 0.70 -17.32
C THR A 58 -7.13 -0.26 -16.15
N LYS A 59 -6.39 0.14 -15.10
CA LYS A 59 -6.25 -0.68 -13.88
C LYS A 59 -7.60 -0.93 -13.21
N VAL A 60 -8.45 0.10 -13.09
CA VAL A 60 -9.79 -0.04 -12.52
C VAL A 60 -10.67 -0.94 -13.39
N ASP A 61 -10.65 -0.76 -14.71
CA ASP A 61 -11.45 -1.59 -15.63
C ASP A 61 -11.03 -3.07 -15.60
N ASN A 62 -9.72 -3.35 -15.58
CA ASN A 62 -9.20 -4.71 -15.43
C ASN A 62 -9.62 -5.33 -14.09
N LEU A 63 -9.56 -4.54 -13.01
CA LEU A 63 -9.96 -5.00 -11.68
C LEU A 63 -11.44 -5.36 -11.63
N LEU A 64 -12.32 -4.50 -12.15
CA LEU A 64 -13.76 -4.76 -12.20
C LEU A 64 -14.09 -5.97 -13.09
N THR A 65 -13.34 -6.14 -14.18
CA THR A 65 -13.50 -7.31 -15.05
C THR A 65 -13.08 -8.59 -14.33
N GLN A 66 -12.03 -8.54 -13.51
CA GLN A 66 -11.54 -9.69 -12.76
C GLN A 66 -12.48 -10.06 -11.61
N GLU A 67 -12.90 -9.08 -10.81
CA GLU A 67 -13.64 -9.32 -9.57
C GLU A 67 -15.15 -9.42 -9.80
N LEU A 68 -15.71 -8.69 -10.75
CA LEU A 68 -17.16 -8.63 -11.02
C LEU A 68 -17.54 -9.10 -12.44
N GLY A 69 -16.59 -9.39 -13.32
CA GLY A 69 -16.89 -9.75 -14.72
C GLY A 69 -17.46 -8.60 -15.56
N VAL A 70 -17.40 -7.35 -15.07
CA VAL A 70 -18.00 -6.17 -15.71
C VAL A 70 -16.98 -5.06 -15.90
N THR A 71 -17.28 -4.11 -16.80
CA THR A 71 -16.48 -2.89 -16.97
C THR A 71 -17.00 -1.77 -16.08
N PHE A 72 -16.22 -0.70 -15.91
CA PHE A 72 -16.68 0.46 -15.16
C PHE A 72 -17.96 1.08 -15.73
N GLU A 73 -18.19 1.01 -17.03
CA GLU A 73 -19.40 1.54 -17.67
C GLU A 73 -20.65 0.69 -17.43
N ASN A 74 -20.49 -0.60 -17.14
CA ASN A 74 -21.58 -1.55 -16.99
C ASN A 74 -21.76 -2.04 -15.54
N LEU A 75 -21.22 -1.34 -14.54
CA LEU A 75 -21.30 -1.74 -13.14
C LEU A 75 -22.72 -2.11 -12.70
N GLU A 76 -23.73 -1.39 -13.18
CA GLU A 76 -25.14 -1.59 -12.83
C GLU A 76 -25.66 -2.99 -13.15
N THR A 77 -25.02 -3.72 -14.07
CA THR A 77 -25.41 -5.10 -14.40
C THR A 77 -25.01 -6.10 -13.31
N ALA A 78 -24.11 -5.73 -12.41
CA ALA A 78 -23.67 -6.55 -11.28
C ALA A 78 -24.55 -6.37 -10.02
N ILE A 79 -25.56 -5.48 -10.05
CA ILE A 79 -26.49 -5.31 -8.91
C ILE A 79 -27.24 -6.63 -8.67
N GLY A 80 -27.25 -7.06 -7.41
CA GLY A 80 -27.82 -8.34 -6.96
C GLY A 80 -26.79 -9.47 -6.86
N GLU A 81 -25.56 -9.28 -7.35
CA GLU A 81 -24.48 -10.24 -7.13
C GLU A 81 -23.93 -10.18 -5.71
N THR A 82 -23.48 -11.33 -5.21
CA THR A 82 -22.88 -11.46 -3.87
C THR A 82 -21.37 -11.58 -3.97
N HIS A 83 -20.66 -10.81 -3.14
CA HIS A 83 -19.20 -10.79 -3.15
C HIS A 83 -18.61 -10.77 -1.73
N ASP A 84 -17.40 -11.29 -1.59
CA ASP A 84 -16.61 -11.17 -0.37
C ASP A 84 -15.95 -9.78 -0.33
N ILE A 85 -16.11 -9.06 0.77
CA ILE A 85 -15.60 -7.70 0.95
C ILE A 85 -14.52 -7.66 2.01
N TYR A 86 -13.37 -7.11 1.65
CA TYR A 86 -12.23 -6.91 2.54
C TYR A 86 -12.40 -5.58 3.27
N VAL A 87 -12.60 -5.64 4.57
CA VAL A 87 -12.83 -4.48 5.45
C VAL A 87 -11.55 -4.11 6.18
N TYR A 88 -11.05 -2.90 5.94
CA TYR A 88 -9.86 -2.34 6.58
C TYR A 88 -10.28 -1.27 7.58
N GLU A 89 -10.23 -1.62 8.87
CA GLU A 89 -10.63 -0.74 9.98
C GLU A 89 -9.49 0.18 10.45
N ASP A 90 -8.61 0.62 9.55
CA ASP A 90 -7.54 1.56 9.89
C ASP A 90 -8.13 2.83 10.52
N LYS A 91 -7.56 3.28 11.64
CA LYS A 91 -8.07 4.42 12.41
C LYS A 91 -8.02 5.74 11.67
N GLU A 92 -7.06 5.90 10.75
CA GLU A 92 -6.90 7.14 10.00
C GLU A 92 -7.65 7.12 8.67
N ARG A 93 -7.77 5.93 8.05
CA ARG A 93 -8.35 5.76 6.72
C ARG A 93 -9.07 4.42 6.60
N PRO A 94 -10.25 4.25 7.22
CA PRO A 94 -11.01 3.04 7.02
C PRO A 94 -11.48 2.96 5.57
N PHE A 95 -11.36 1.80 4.94
CA PHE A 95 -11.86 1.58 3.59
C PHE A 95 -12.25 0.10 3.39
N ASN A 96 -13.04 -0.16 2.35
CA ASN A 96 -13.38 -1.51 1.92
C ASN A 96 -12.84 -1.75 0.52
N SER A 97 -12.57 -3.00 0.18
CA SER A 97 -12.06 -3.42 -1.14
C SER A 97 -12.73 -4.70 -1.59
N LEU A 98 -12.86 -4.87 -2.91
CA LEU A 98 -13.28 -6.13 -3.55
C LEU A 98 -12.19 -7.21 -3.49
N PHE A 99 -10.95 -6.80 -3.27
CA PHE A 99 -9.78 -7.68 -3.30
C PHE A 99 -8.87 -7.39 -2.10
N GLU A 100 -8.02 -8.35 -1.76
CA GLU A 100 -7.00 -8.14 -0.74
C GLU A 100 -6.03 -7.05 -1.20
N VAL A 101 -6.02 -5.93 -0.48
CA VAL A 101 -5.11 -4.83 -0.74
C VAL A 101 -3.82 -5.13 0.01
N ASN A 102 -2.78 -5.44 -0.75
CA ASN A 102 -1.40 -5.53 -0.24
C ASN A 102 -0.82 -4.12 0.04
N GLU A 103 -1.61 -3.23 0.63
CA GLU A 103 -1.15 -1.89 0.97
C GLU A 103 -0.20 -1.97 2.16
N VAL A 104 0.90 -1.25 2.03
CA VAL A 104 1.89 -1.16 3.08
C VAL A 104 1.58 0.04 3.95
N SER A 105 1.13 -0.22 5.18
CA SER A 105 0.73 0.79 6.15
C SER A 105 1.90 1.68 6.59
N LYS A 106 1.56 2.88 7.07
CA LYS A 106 2.51 3.75 7.77
C LYS A 106 2.39 3.53 9.28
N PRO A 107 3.50 3.61 10.04
CA PRO A 107 3.39 3.62 11.49
C PRO A 107 2.72 4.90 11.99
N ASP A 108 2.03 4.80 13.11
CA ASP A 108 1.38 5.91 13.82
C ASP A 108 1.94 6.07 15.25
N GLU A 109 1.37 6.99 16.02
CA GLU A 109 1.76 7.23 17.41
C GLU A 109 1.53 6.01 18.31
N LEU A 110 0.48 5.23 18.06
CA LEU A 110 0.15 4.05 18.84
C LEU A 110 1.17 2.93 18.59
N PHE A 111 1.51 2.69 17.33
CA PHE A 111 2.58 1.77 16.94
C PHE A 111 3.90 2.18 17.60
N PHE A 112 4.26 3.46 17.52
CA PHE A 112 5.47 4.00 18.15
C PHE A 112 5.51 3.75 19.66
N LYS A 113 4.41 4.03 20.37
CA LYS A 113 4.31 3.80 21.82
C LYS A 113 4.39 2.32 22.17
N LYS A 114 3.72 1.46 21.39
CA LYS A 114 3.66 0.01 21.63
C LYS A 114 5.02 -0.67 21.41
N TYR A 115 5.75 -0.29 20.37
CA TYR A 115 6.97 -0.97 19.94
C TYR A 115 8.26 -0.16 20.15
N ARG A 116 8.28 0.77 21.11
CA ARG A 116 9.42 1.66 21.37
C ARG A 116 10.76 0.94 21.58
N GLY A 117 10.74 -0.30 22.09
CA GLY A 117 11.94 -1.14 22.29
C GLY A 117 12.39 -1.95 21.08
N GLY A 118 11.67 -1.81 19.96
CA GLY A 118 11.81 -2.61 18.75
C GLY A 118 11.00 -3.90 18.78
N ILE A 119 10.74 -4.45 17.60
CA ILE A 119 9.99 -5.70 17.38
C ILE A 119 10.72 -6.56 16.35
N GLU A 120 10.90 -7.84 16.66
CA GLU A 120 11.44 -8.81 15.72
C GLU A 120 10.35 -9.32 14.79
N THR A 121 10.70 -9.48 13.53
CA THR A 121 9.86 -10.06 12.48
C THR A 121 10.77 -10.63 11.39
N THR A 122 10.17 -11.09 10.31
CA THR A 122 10.88 -11.59 9.13
C THR A 122 10.60 -10.72 7.91
N ILE A 123 11.53 -10.74 6.97
CA ILE A 123 11.35 -10.13 5.65
C ILE A 123 10.27 -10.92 4.90
N ASP A 124 9.22 -10.24 4.47
CA ASP A 124 8.14 -10.82 3.66
C ASP A 124 8.39 -10.57 2.16
N GLU A 125 8.94 -9.41 1.81
CA GLU A 125 9.23 -9.03 0.41
C GLU A 125 10.31 -7.94 0.34
N ILE A 126 11.06 -7.89 -0.77
CA ILE A 126 11.99 -6.80 -1.09
C ILE A 126 11.69 -6.24 -2.50
N GLU A 127 11.29 -4.98 -2.54
CA GLU A 127 10.86 -4.29 -3.77
C GLU A 127 11.80 -3.13 -4.10
N ASP A 128 12.08 -2.89 -5.39
CA ASP A 128 12.61 -1.62 -5.86
C ASP A 128 11.49 -0.80 -6.52
N THR A 129 11.16 0.37 -5.97
CA THR A 129 10.08 1.23 -6.46
C THR A 129 10.54 2.31 -7.43
N GLY A 130 11.78 2.25 -7.93
CA GLY A 130 12.35 3.25 -8.84
C GLY A 130 12.79 4.56 -8.18
N ASP A 131 12.64 4.66 -6.86
CA ASP A 131 13.13 5.76 -6.03
C ASP A 131 13.69 5.28 -4.68
N ARG A 132 13.51 4.00 -4.33
CA ARG A 132 14.03 3.35 -3.11
C ARG A 132 13.88 1.83 -3.21
N ILE A 133 14.73 1.12 -2.48
CA ILE A 133 14.50 -0.28 -2.12
C ILE A 133 13.70 -0.33 -0.81
N ARG A 134 12.60 -1.10 -0.80
CA ARG A 134 11.74 -1.33 0.36
C ARG A 134 11.96 -2.73 0.90
N ILE A 135 12.18 -2.82 2.21
CA ILE A 135 12.09 -4.07 2.96
C ILE A 135 10.69 -4.12 3.55
N ILE A 136 9.87 -5.05 3.07
CA ILE A 136 8.47 -5.22 3.48
C ILE A 136 8.40 -6.38 4.47
N PHE A 137 7.62 -6.20 5.52
CA PHE A 137 7.47 -7.15 6.63
C PHE A 137 6.08 -7.04 7.26
N LYS A 138 5.70 -8.02 8.08
CA LYS A 138 4.41 -8.03 8.77
C LYS A 138 4.59 -7.86 10.28
N VAL A 139 3.74 -7.05 10.88
CA VAL A 139 3.57 -6.93 12.34
C VAL A 139 2.09 -7.03 12.62
N GLU A 140 1.67 -8.04 13.40
CA GLU A 140 0.25 -8.27 13.74
C GLU A 140 -0.67 -8.32 12.51
N ASN A 141 -0.24 -9.02 11.45
CA ASN A 141 -0.91 -9.13 10.15
C ASN A 141 -1.02 -7.84 9.33
N THR A 142 -0.38 -6.76 9.76
CA THR A 142 -0.28 -5.51 8.99
C THR A 142 1.05 -5.45 8.26
N ARG A 143 1.03 -5.22 6.94
CA ARG A 143 2.25 -5.01 6.14
C ARG A 143 2.80 -3.62 6.40
N TYR A 144 4.09 -3.53 6.69
CA TYR A 144 4.85 -2.29 6.79
C TYR A 144 6.10 -2.37 5.90
N TYR A 145 6.72 -1.22 5.63
CA TYR A 145 8.02 -1.18 4.98
C TYR A 145 9.01 -0.30 5.73
N SER A 146 10.28 -0.58 5.52
CA SER A 146 11.37 0.34 5.80
C SER A 146 12.30 0.44 4.60
N SER A 147 12.98 1.58 4.48
CA SER A 147 14.07 1.81 3.54
C SER A 147 15.28 2.46 4.25
N ILE A 148 15.35 2.30 5.58
CA ILE A 148 16.32 2.98 6.45
C ILE A 148 16.77 1.99 7.51
N THR A 149 18.08 1.82 7.67
CA THR A 149 18.63 1.04 8.76
C THR A 149 18.82 1.86 10.03
N ILE A 150 18.99 1.21 11.18
CA ILE A 150 19.30 1.87 12.46
C ILE A 150 20.63 2.67 12.41
N ASP A 151 21.59 2.22 11.61
CA ASP A 151 22.86 2.92 11.36
C ASP A 151 22.74 4.05 10.33
N LYS A 152 21.50 4.35 9.88
CA LYS A 152 21.16 5.37 8.89
C LYS A 152 21.73 5.12 7.50
N ASP A 153 22.16 3.90 7.19
CA ASP A 153 22.35 3.48 5.81
C ASP A 153 20.97 3.50 5.12
N LYS A 154 20.84 4.36 4.11
CA LYS A 154 19.57 4.59 3.40
C LYS A 154 19.53 3.75 2.14
N LEU A 155 18.35 3.17 1.91
CA LEU A 155 17.99 2.45 0.70
C LEU A 155 17.13 3.29 -0.25
N ARG A 156 16.91 4.57 0.10
CA ARG A 156 16.24 5.55 -0.76
C ARG A 156 17.24 6.31 -1.61
N TYR A 157 16.92 6.43 -2.90
CA TYR A 157 17.78 7.07 -3.88
C TYR A 157 17.05 8.06 -4.80
N GLY A 158 15.78 8.33 -4.56
CA GLY A 158 15.02 9.39 -5.21
C GLY A 158 15.10 10.72 -4.47
N ASP A 159 15.23 11.80 -5.24
CA ASP A 159 15.14 13.18 -4.78
C ASP A 159 13.77 13.77 -5.12
N TRP A 160 13.21 14.56 -4.19
CA TRP A 160 11.96 15.28 -4.45
C TRP A 160 12.25 16.46 -5.36
N ILE A 161 11.70 16.43 -6.57
CA ILE A 161 11.86 17.52 -7.53
C ILE A 161 10.63 18.41 -7.46
N ASN A 162 10.74 19.53 -6.73
CA ASN A 162 9.64 20.48 -6.51
C ASN A 162 8.93 20.91 -7.81
N SER A 163 9.69 21.18 -8.88
CA SER A 163 9.13 21.61 -10.16
C SER A 163 8.24 20.55 -10.83
N ARG A 164 8.41 19.27 -10.46
CA ARG A 164 7.68 18.13 -10.99
C ARG A 164 6.76 17.47 -9.97
N ASN A 165 6.79 17.90 -8.70
CA ASN A 165 6.02 17.32 -7.60
C ASN A 165 6.12 15.78 -7.52
N GLN A 166 7.31 15.23 -7.79
CA GLN A 166 7.55 13.80 -7.77
C GLN A 166 8.98 13.48 -7.32
N PHE A 167 9.17 12.24 -6.88
CA PHE A 167 10.49 11.66 -6.71
C PHE A 167 11.06 11.29 -8.08
N LEU A 168 12.31 11.68 -8.34
CA LEU A 168 13.07 11.19 -9.47
C LEU A 168 14.32 10.45 -8.97
N PRO A 169 14.67 9.30 -9.57
CA PRO A 169 15.88 8.57 -9.21
C PRO A 169 17.11 9.44 -9.45
N ASN A 170 18.02 9.43 -8.49
CA ASN A 170 19.33 10.04 -8.61
C ASN A 170 20.36 8.92 -8.81
N ALA A 171 20.97 8.84 -10.00
CA ALA A 171 21.89 7.77 -10.37
C ALA A 171 23.07 7.57 -9.38
N LEU A 172 23.54 8.64 -8.74
CA LEU A 172 24.60 8.53 -7.75
C LEU A 172 24.10 7.91 -6.44
N LEU A 173 22.91 8.33 -5.99
CA LEU A 173 22.29 7.77 -4.79
C LEU A 173 21.82 6.33 -5.03
N GLU A 174 21.41 6.02 -6.25
CA GLU A 174 20.97 4.68 -6.66
C GLU A 174 22.13 3.71 -6.48
N LYS A 175 23.28 3.99 -7.10
CA LYS A 175 24.50 3.19 -6.91
C LYS A 175 24.85 3.01 -5.42
N LYS A 176 24.69 4.05 -4.60
CA LYS A 176 24.92 3.97 -3.15
C LYS A 176 23.89 3.10 -2.43
N ALA A 177 22.62 3.17 -2.81
CA ALA A 177 21.56 2.35 -2.22
C ALA A 177 21.81 0.85 -2.48
N TYR A 178 22.21 0.49 -3.70
CA TYR A 178 22.61 -0.88 -4.05
C TYR A 178 23.87 -1.34 -3.30
N GLN A 179 24.87 -0.47 -3.14
CA GLN A 179 26.05 -0.76 -2.31
C GLN A 179 25.70 -0.94 -0.84
N ASN A 180 24.83 -0.08 -0.29
CA ASN A 180 24.33 -0.19 1.06
C ASN A 180 23.55 -1.50 1.25
N PHE A 181 22.68 -1.85 0.30
CA PHE A 181 21.97 -3.13 0.31
C PHE A 181 22.95 -4.30 0.42
N GLN A 182 23.97 -4.34 -0.45
CA GLN A 182 24.99 -5.38 -0.42
C GLN A 182 25.76 -5.40 0.90
N LYS A 183 26.06 -4.23 1.48
CA LYS A 183 26.75 -4.13 2.77
C LYS A 183 25.89 -4.64 3.93
N ILE A 184 24.60 -4.30 3.95
CA ILE A 184 23.65 -4.65 5.03
C ILE A 184 23.38 -6.15 5.04
N PHE A 185 23.10 -6.73 3.86
CA PHE A 185 22.66 -8.12 3.74
C PHE A 185 23.77 -9.09 3.32
N ASN A 186 24.96 -8.58 3.02
CA ASN A 186 26.06 -9.35 2.43
C ASN A 186 25.66 -10.08 1.13
N LEU A 187 24.76 -9.48 0.35
CA LEU A 187 24.14 -10.09 -0.82
C LEU A 187 23.83 -9.03 -1.89
N PRO A 188 24.14 -9.26 -3.18
CA PRO A 188 23.74 -8.32 -4.24
C PRO A 188 22.21 -8.27 -4.38
N PHE A 189 21.67 -7.14 -4.83
CA PHE A 189 20.22 -6.91 -4.89
C PHE A 189 19.50 -7.89 -5.83
N GLU A 190 20.16 -8.36 -6.88
CA GLU A 190 19.64 -9.34 -7.83
C GLU A 190 19.29 -10.68 -7.15
N ARG A 191 19.85 -10.94 -5.96
CA ARG A 191 19.59 -12.14 -5.16
C ARG A 191 18.67 -11.87 -3.96
N LYS A 192 18.05 -10.69 -3.87
CA LYS A 192 17.23 -10.25 -2.72
C LYS A 192 16.20 -11.28 -2.23
N ASP A 193 15.66 -12.12 -3.12
CA ASP A 193 14.63 -13.11 -2.78
C ASP A 193 15.17 -14.22 -1.86
N GLU A 194 16.50 -14.37 -1.77
CA GLU A 194 17.14 -15.26 -0.78
C GLU A 194 17.01 -14.74 0.65
N LEU A 195 16.70 -13.45 0.85
CA LEU A 195 16.54 -12.85 2.18
C LEU A 195 15.11 -13.00 2.73
N ILE A 196 14.18 -13.53 1.95
CA ILE A 196 12.81 -13.75 2.43
C ILE A 196 12.85 -14.74 3.59
N ASN A 197 12.07 -14.45 4.63
CA ASN A 197 12.06 -15.13 5.93
C ASN A 197 13.27 -14.86 6.84
N HIS A 198 14.28 -14.10 6.40
CA HIS A 198 15.36 -13.72 7.32
C HIS A 198 14.84 -12.76 8.39
N LYS A 199 15.42 -12.86 9.59
CA LYS A 199 15.05 -12.06 10.75
C LYS A 199 15.56 -10.63 10.64
N ILE A 200 14.67 -9.71 10.97
CA ILE A 200 14.96 -8.28 11.12
C ILE A 200 14.36 -7.80 12.42
N LYS A 201 14.96 -6.77 13.00
CA LYS A 201 14.39 -6.02 14.11
C LYS A 201 13.97 -4.65 13.64
N ILE A 202 12.72 -4.29 13.91
CA ILE A 202 12.11 -3.03 13.50
C ILE A 202 12.05 -2.09 14.69
N TYR A 203 12.54 -0.87 14.51
CA TYR A 203 12.51 0.18 15.51
C TYR A 203 11.64 1.33 15.00
N PRO A 204 10.57 1.70 15.72
CA PRO A 204 9.79 2.88 15.36
C PRO A 204 10.57 4.14 15.75
N ALA A 205 10.62 5.09 14.81
CA ALA A 205 11.30 6.37 14.97
C ALA A 205 10.35 7.52 14.64
N GLN A 206 10.65 8.71 15.17
CA GLN A 206 9.83 9.90 14.99
C GLN A 206 10.69 11.10 14.60
N ALA A 207 10.25 11.85 13.60
CA ALA A 207 10.84 13.12 13.17
C ALA A 207 9.74 14.16 13.03
N GLY A 208 9.63 15.05 14.03
CA GLY A 208 8.52 15.99 14.14
C GLY A 208 7.19 15.25 14.28
N LYS A 209 6.23 15.50 13.38
CA LYS A 209 4.93 14.82 13.35
C LYS A 209 4.92 13.52 12.56
N ASN A 210 6.04 13.14 11.95
CA ASN A 210 6.11 11.95 11.10
C ASN A 210 6.70 10.76 11.87
N TYR A 211 6.02 9.63 11.79
CA TYR A 211 6.53 8.34 12.26
C TYR A 211 7.09 7.55 11.06
N TYR A 212 8.17 6.81 11.29
CA TYR A 212 8.79 5.93 10.30
C TYR A 212 9.41 4.72 11.00
N LEU A 213 9.81 3.73 10.22
CA LEU A 213 10.40 2.50 10.71
C LEU A 213 11.86 2.43 10.26
N GLU A 214 12.75 2.14 11.18
CA GLU A 214 14.13 1.74 10.93
C GLU A 214 14.24 0.24 11.13
N PHE A 215 15.16 -0.42 10.43
CA PHE A 215 15.41 -1.84 10.63
C PHE A 215 16.88 -2.15 10.95
N GLU A 216 17.08 -3.25 11.64
CA GLU A 216 18.36 -3.90 11.86
C GLU A 216 18.25 -5.31 11.30
N TYR A 217 19.20 -5.70 10.44
CA TYR A 217 19.25 -7.05 9.90
C TYR A 217 19.93 -7.98 10.91
N ILE A 218 19.23 -9.05 11.29
CA ILE A 218 19.72 -9.99 12.31
C ILE A 218 20.36 -11.22 11.64
N GLY A 219 19.85 -11.65 10.49
CA GLY A 219 20.28 -12.87 9.79
C GLY A 219 19.22 -13.97 9.83
N GLU A 220 19.64 -15.22 9.68
CA GLU A 220 18.77 -16.41 9.72
C GLU A 220 18.22 -16.73 11.12
#